data_AF-A0A2E8UGE1-F1
#
_entry.id   AF-A0A2E8UGE1-F1
#
_cell.length_a   1.000
_cell.length_b   1.000
_cell.length_c   1.000
_cell.angle_alpha   90.00
_cell.angle_beta   90.00
_cell.angle_gamma   90.00
#
_symmetry.space_group_name_H-M   'P 1'
#
loop_
_entity.id
_entity.type
_entity.pdbx_description
1 polymer ?
#
loop_
_entity_poly.entity_id
_entity_poly.type
_entity_poly.pdbx_seq_one_letter_code
_entity_poly.pdbx_strand_id
1 'polypeptide(L)'
;MIRTNQLGKHMTIAMILMAIAITSSESKEISVKNCLIENCLSVPLVDGVINEDEWREATKINQFVQVKPNEASNPSEKTTVLLLITNSTFYIAAKLYDK
;
A
#
# COMPACT_ATOMS: atom_id res chain seq x y z
N MET A 1 27.75 37.83 33.46
CA MET A 1 28.35 36.89 32.50
C MET A 1 27.56 35.57 32.53
N ILE A 2 26.36 35.49 31.91
CA ILE A 2 25.50 34.28 31.85
C ILE A 2 24.63 34.32 30.56
N ARG A 3 25.22 34.38 29.37
CA ARG A 3 24.44 34.44 28.09
C ARG A 3 24.78 33.34 27.07
N THR A 4 25.75 32.48 27.35
CA THR A 4 26.22 31.45 26.39
C THR A 4 25.43 30.13 26.44
N ASN A 5 24.70 29.84 27.52
CA ASN A 5 24.04 28.53 27.74
C ASN A 5 22.61 28.42 27.17
N GLN A 6 22.02 29.52 26.69
CA GLN A 6 20.67 29.51 26.09
C GLN A 6 20.73 29.11 24.61
N LEU A 7 21.74 29.59 23.88
CA LEU A 7 21.92 29.30 22.45
C LEU A 7 22.20 27.81 22.20
N GLY A 8 23.02 27.18 23.04
CA GLY A 8 23.29 25.74 22.97
C GLY A 8 22.03 24.90 23.20
N LYS A 9 21.21 25.23 24.21
CA LYS A 9 19.96 24.51 24.51
C LYS A 9 18.95 24.57 23.38
N HIS A 10 18.76 25.76 22.77
CA HIS A 10 17.87 25.90 21.63
C HIS A 10 18.38 25.15 20.39
N MET A 11 19.71 25.10 20.18
CA MET A 11 20.32 24.36 19.08
C MET A 11 20.16 22.84 19.26
N THR A 12 20.28 22.32 20.49
CA THR A 12 20.01 20.90 20.77
C THR A 12 18.53 20.54 20.55
N ILE A 13 17.60 21.39 20.98
CA ILE A 13 16.16 21.18 20.78
C ILE A 13 15.80 21.21 19.29
N ALA A 14 16.38 22.15 18.52
CA ALA A 14 16.17 22.23 17.09
C ALA A 14 16.69 20.98 16.35
N MET A 15 17.84 20.44 16.76
CA MET A 15 18.36 19.18 16.19
C MET A 15 17.46 17.98 16.49
N ILE A 16 16.89 17.88 17.69
CA ILE A 16 15.96 16.79 18.05
C ILE A 16 14.65 16.89 17.22
N LEU A 17 14.09 18.09 17.06
CA LEU A 17 12.90 18.31 16.24
C LEU A 17 13.13 17.99 14.76
N MET A 18 14.30 18.34 14.22
CA MET A 18 14.68 18.03 12.84
C MET A 18 14.82 16.53 12.61
N ALA A 19 15.39 15.79 13.58
CA ALA A 19 15.54 14.33 13.49
C ALA A 19 14.19 13.58 13.44
N ILE A 20 13.16 14.09 14.12
CA ILE A 20 11.80 13.51 14.12
C ILE A 20 11.10 13.75 12.78
N ALA A 21 11.35 14.89 12.12
CA ALA A 21 10.71 15.20 10.84
C ALA A 21 11.20 14.32 9.69
N ILE A 22 12.48 13.89 9.72
CA ILE A 22 13.12 13.13 8.64
C ILE A 22 12.59 11.68 8.56
N THR A 23 11.95 11.15 9.62
CA THR A 23 11.55 9.73 9.68
C THR A 23 10.16 9.41 9.12
N SER A 24 9.41 10.38 8.60
CA SER A 24 7.96 10.21 8.29
C SER A 24 7.63 9.64 6.90
N SER A 25 8.47 8.81 6.30
CA SER A 25 8.16 8.08 5.05
C SER A 25 7.96 6.59 5.32
N GLU A 26 6.75 6.19 5.74
CA GLU A 26 6.39 4.79 5.94
C GLU A 26 5.94 4.17 4.61
N SER A 27 6.82 3.44 3.93
CA SER A 27 6.46 2.68 2.74
C SER A 27 5.82 1.35 3.14
N LYS A 28 4.56 1.12 2.76
CA LYS A 28 3.90 -0.17 2.95
C LYS A 28 4.28 -1.10 1.78
N GLU A 29 5.19 -2.04 2.03
CA GLU A 29 5.53 -3.08 1.07
C GLU A 29 4.40 -4.12 1.01
N ILE A 30 3.95 -4.48 -0.19
CA ILE A 30 2.97 -5.53 -0.41
C ILE A 30 3.70 -6.74 -0.98
N SER A 31 3.82 -7.79 -0.16
CA SER A 31 4.32 -9.08 -0.62
C SER A 31 3.24 -9.76 -1.47
N VAL A 32 3.50 -9.85 -2.78
CA VAL A 32 2.63 -10.55 -3.72
C VAL A 32 3.09 -11.99 -3.82
N LYS A 33 2.15 -12.94 -3.74
CA LYS A 33 2.47 -14.36 -3.90
C LYS A 33 2.84 -14.63 -5.36
N ASN A 34 4.03 -15.18 -5.58
CA ASN A 34 4.41 -15.72 -6.87
C ASN A 34 3.79 -17.11 -7.03
N CYS A 35 3.17 -17.33 -8.17
CA CYS A 35 2.52 -18.57 -8.55
C CYS A 35 3.14 -19.02 -9.87
N LEU A 36 4.07 -19.97 -9.82
CA LEU A 36 4.63 -20.53 -11.06
C LEU A 36 3.52 -21.28 -11.78
N ILE A 37 3.33 -21.07 -13.09
CA ILE A 37 2.19 -21.62 -13.85
C ILE A 37 2.02 -23.13 -13.63
N GLU A 38 3.12 -23.88 -13.56
CA GLU A 38 3.14 -25.33 -13.32
C GLU A 38 2.58 -25.75 -11.95
N ASN A 39 2.63 -24.86 -10.96
CA ASN A 39 2.17 -25.06 -9.59
C ASN A 39 0.95 -24.22 -9.24
N CYS A 40 0.46 -23.40 -10.17
CA CYS A 40 -0.76 -22.63 -9.97
C CYS A 40 -1.96 -23.55 -10.05
N LEU A 41 -2.87 -23.39 -9.10
CA LEU A 41 -4.14 -24.12 -9.15
C LEU A 41 -4.97 -23.72 -10.38
N SER A 42 -4.86 -22.47 -10.80
CA SER A 42 -5.49 -21.94 -12.02
C SER A 42 -4.82 -20.64 -12.46
N VAL A 43 -4.81 -20.36 -13.76
CA VAL A 43 -4.38 -19.07 -14.33
C VAL A 43 -5.63 -18.28 -14.73
N PRO A 44 -5.78 -17.00 -14.30
CA PRO A 44 -6.95 -16.21 -14.63
C PRO A 44 -7.10 -15.90 -16.12
N LEU A 45 -8.33 -15.98 -16.61
CA LEU A 45 -8.69 -15.47 -17.93
C LEU A 45 -8.97 -13.97 -17.85
N VAL A 46 -8.45 -13.19 -18.80
CA VAL A 46 -8.69 -11.74 -18.86
C VAL A 46 -9.92 -11.45 -19.74
N ASP A 47 -11.10 -11.77 -19.22
CA ASP A 47 -12.40 -11.58 -19.89
C ASP A 47 -13.32 -10.55 -19.19
N GLY A 48 -12.86 -9.99 -18.06
CA GLY A 48 -13.61 -9.04 -17.23
C GLY A 48 -14.45 -9.70 -16.13
N VAL A 49 -14.48 -11.03 -16.03
CA VAL A 49 -15.14 -11.76 -14.96
C VAL A 49 -14.11 -12.11 -13.88
N ILE A 50 -14.42 -11.77 -12.63
CA ILE A 50 -13.56 -12.14 -11.48
C ILE A 50 -14.11 -13.42 -10.86
N ASN A 51 -13.66 -14.57 -11.37
CA ASN A 51 -14.02 -15.90 -10.86
C ASN A 51 -13.21 -16.24 -9.59
N GLU A 52 -13.87 -16.66 -8.52
CA GLU A 52 -13.21 -16.98 -7.25
C GLU A 52 -12.20 -18.13 -7.36
N ASP A 53 -12.43 -19.11 -8.23
CA ASP A 53 -11.54 -20.25 -8.40
C ASP A 53 -10.22 -19.86 -9.08
N GLU A 54 -10.30 -19.01 -10.10
CA GLU A 54 -9.14 -18.52 -10.85
C GLU A 54 -8.28 -17.56 -10.04
N TRP A 55 -8.91 -16.76 -9.19
CA TRP A 55 -8.24 -15.75 -8.38
C TRP A 55 -7.95 -16.20 -6.95
N ARG A 56 -8.18 -17.49 -6.62
CA ARG A 56 -8.05 -18.03 -5.26
C ARG A 56 -6.66 -17.81 -4.64
N GLU A 57 -5.62 -17.82 -5.46
CA GLU A 57 -4.22 -17.66 -4.99
C GLU A 57 -3.72 -16.21 -5.04
N ALA A 58 -4.54 -15.28 -5.50
CA ALA A 58 -4.15 -13.89 -5.65
C ALA A 58 -4.03 -13.18 -4.29
N THR A 59 -3.02 -12.31 -4.17
CA THR A 59 -2.92 -11.39 -3.04
C THR A 59 -4.05 -10.36 -3.13
N LYS A 60 -4.88 -10.31 -2.08
CA LYS A 60 -6.02 -9.39 -1.99
C LYS A 60 -5.65 -8.11 -1.26
N ILE A 61 -5.84 -6.98 -1.93
CA ILE A 61 -5.70 -5.63 -1.38
C ILE A 61 -7.09 -5.00 -1.26
N ASN A 62 -7.46 -4.59 -0.06
CA ASN A 62 -8.76 -3.96 0.22
C ASN A 62 -8.67 -2.82 1.26
N GLN A 63 -7.47 -2.46 1.71
CA GLN A 63 -7.23 -1.40 2.68
C GLN A 63 -6.81 -0.10 1.98
N PHE A 64 -7.70 0.40 1.12
CA PHE A 64 -7.51 1.68 0.44
C PHE A 64 -7.94 2.83 1.35
N VAL A 65 -7.39 4.02 1.10
CA VAL A 65 -7.80 5.28 1.71
C VAL A 65 -8.32 6.23 0.65
N GLN A 66 -9.22 7.13 1.04
CA GLN A 66 -9.76 8.12 0.13
C GLN A 66 -8.73 9.22 -0.13
N VAL A 67 -8.51 9.58 -1.41
CA VAL A 67 -7.67 10.73 -1.77
C VAL A 67 -8.48 12.03 -1.73
N LYS A 68 -9.70 12.00 -2.26
CA LYS A 68 -10.66 13.12 -2.28
C LYS A 68 -12.09 12.61 -2.14
N PRO A 69 -13.04 13.36 -1.55
CA PRO A 69 -12.88 14.71 -1.04
C PRO A 69 -12.18 14.78 0.33
N ASN A 70 -12.26 13.71 1.13
CA ASN A 70 -11.72 13.64 2.47
C ASN A 70 -10.45 12.78 2.47
N GLU A 71 -9.28 13.43 2.41
CA GLU A 71 -7.99 12.74 2.32
C GLU A 71 -7.73 11.80 3.52
N ALA A 72 -7.10 10.66 3.24
CA ALA A 72 -6.73 9.61 4.20
C ALA A 72 -7.91 8.97 4.98
N SER A 73 -9.15 9.31 4.65
CA SER A 73 -10.34 8.74 5.29
C SER A 73 -10.71 7.37 4.72
N ASN A 74 -11.70 6.70 5.34
CA ASN A 74 -12.26 5.47 4.79
C ASN A 74 -12.88 5.73 3.40
N PRO A 75 -12.69 4.81 2.44
CA PRO A 75 -13.17 5.04 1.08
C PRO A 75 -14.70 5.03 1.02
N SER A 76 -15.29 5.96 0.28
CA SER A 76 -16.75 6.02 0.04
C SER A 76 -17.25 4.87 -0.82
N GLU A 77 -16.39 4.38 -1.72
CA GLU A 77 -16.63 3.28 -2.64
C GLU A 77 -15.69 2.14 -2.28
N LYS A 78 -16.27 0.98 -1.93
CA LYS A 78 -15.46 -0.21 -1.64
C LYS A 78 -14.65 -0.57 -2.88
N THR A 79 -13.36 -0.86 -2.68
CA THR A 79 -12.48 -1.32 -3.74
C THR A 79 -11.74 -2.57 -3.28
N THR A 80 -11.63 -3.55 -4.16
CA THR A 80 -10.79 -4.74 -3.94
C THR A 80 -9.93 -4.97 -5.16
N VAL A 81 -8.62 -5.02 -4.98
CA VAL A 81 -7.65 -5.35 -6.02
C VAL A 81 -7.06 -6.73 -5.72
N LEU A 82 -6.94 -7.56 -6.76
CA LEU A 82 -6.35 -8.89 -6.70
C LEU A 82 -5.10 -8.89 -7.58
N LEU A 83 -3.99 -9.33 -6.99
CA LEU A 83 -2.69 -9.38 -7.66
C LEU A 83 -2.23 -10.83 -7.74
N LEU A 84 -1.86 -11.29 -8.94
CA LEU A 84 -1.25 -12.60 -9.13
C LEU A 84 -0.04 -12.45 -10.05
N ILE A 85 1.12 -12.90 -9.58
CA ILE A 85 2.34 -12.91 -10.39
C ILE A 85 2.62 -14.35 -10.81
N THR A 86 2.76 -14.55 -12.11
CA THR A 86 3.29 -15.78 -12.69
C THR A 86 4.74 -15.59 -13.12
N ASN A 87 5.37 -16.64 -13.65
CA ASN A 87 6.72 -16.55 -14.20
C ASN A 87 6.81 -15.66 -15.46
N SER A 88 5.70 -15.39 -16.15
CA SER A 88 5.69 -14.63 -17.41
C SER A 88 4.72 -13.44 -17.40
N THR A 89 3.81 -13.34 -16.44
CA THR A 89 2.72 -12.34 -16.48
C THR A 89 2.33 -11.89 -15.08
N PHE A 90 2.13 -10.58 -14.93
CA PHE A 90 1.57 -9.95 -13.75
C PHE A 90 0.11 -9.59 -14.01
N TYR A 91 -0.80 -10.28 -13.31
CA TYR A 91 -2.24 -10.10 -13.44
C TYR A 91 -2.76 -9.17 -12.35
N ILE A 92 -3.67 -8.28 -12.75
CA ILE A 92 -4.36 -7.35 -11.88
C ILE A 92 -5.86 -7.42 -12.20
N ALA A 93 -6.67 -7.69 -11.19
CA ALA A 93 -8.12 -7.50 -11.26
C ALA A 93 -8.56 -6.46 -10.22
N ALA A 94 -9.53 -5.63 -10.58
CA ALA A 94 -10.09 -4.62 -9.69
C ALA A 94 -11.62 -4.74 -9.67
N LYS A 95 -12.17 -5.00 -8.48
CA LYS A 95 -13.61 -4.93 -8.22
C LYS A 95 -13.91 -3.57 -7.61
N LEU A 96 -14.50 -2.70 -8.43
CA LEU A 96 -14.92 -1.34 -8.09
C LEU A 96 -16.42 -1.37 -7.84
N TYR A 97 -16.83 -1.06 -6.61
CA TYR A 97 -18.24 -1.06 -6.26
C TYR A 97 -18.79 0.35 -6.49
N ASP A 98 -19.90 0.42 -7.21
CA ASP A 98 -20.70 1.65 -7.34
C ASP A 98 -22.03 1.47 -6.58
N LYS A 99 -22.65 2.57 -6.17
CA LYS A 99 -23.90 2.56 -5.39
C LYS A 99 -25.14 2.50 -6.27
#